data_AF-A0AAU0KKB5-F1
#
_entry.id   AF-A0AAU0KKB5-F1
#
_cell.length_a   1.000
_cell.length_b   1.000
_cell.length_c   1.000
_cell.angle_alpha   90.00
_cell.angle_beta   90.00
_cell.angle_gamma   90.00
#
_symmetry.space_group_name_H-M   'P 1'
#
loop_
_entity.id
_entity.type
_entity.pdbx_description
1 polymer ?
#
loop_
_entity_poly.entity_id
_entity_poly.type
_entity_poly.pdbx_seq_one_letter_code
_entity_poly.pdbx_strand_id
1 'polypeptide(L)' 'MSKVIQLTGLSRSSIYRLEALGLFPARIKLSASASGWRSEDIQAWIMARPLAGAEKGKK' A
#
# COMPACT_ATOMS: atom_id res chain seq x y z
N MET A 1 5.90 -5.12 7.18
CA MET A 1 5.66 -4.82 5.74
C MET A 1 4.71 -5.82 5.07
N SER A 2 4.42 -6.98 5.66
CA SER A 2 3.58 -8.03 5.06
C SER A 2 2.12 -7.62 4.88
N LYS A 3 1.54 -6.88 5.84
CA LYS A 3 0.12 -6.50 5.82
C LYS A 3 -0.25 -5.63 4.62
N VAL A 4 0.57 -4.64 4.28
CA VAL A 4 0.30 -3.73 3.14
C VAL A 4 0.46 -4.43 1.80
N ILE A 5 1.44 -5.33 1.67
CA ILE A 5 1.59 -6.17 0.46
C ILE A 5 0.36 -7.05 0.26
N GLN A 6 -0.17 -7.64 1.34
CA GLN A 6 -1.39 -8.44 1.26
C GLN A 6 -2.65 -7.61 0.99
N LEU A 7 -2.76 -6.43 1.58
CA LEU A 7 -3.90 -5.54 1.38
C LEU A 7 -3.93 -4.93 -0.03
N THR A 8 -2.76 -4.60 -0.58
CA THR A 8 -2.64 -3.92 -1.87
C THR A 8 -2.40 -4.89 -3.02
N GLY A 9 -1.99 -6.13 -2.76
CA GLY A 9 -1.53 -7.08 -3.77
C GLY A 9 -0.22 -6.69 -4.45
N LEU A 10 0.46 -5.64 -3.97
CA LEU A 10 1.63 -5.07 -4.60
C LEU A 10 2.92 -5.52 -3.92
N SER A 11 3.91 -5.89 -4.74
CA SER A 11 5.28 -6.15 -4.27
C SER A 11 5.91 -4.90 -3.67
N ARG A 12 6.85 -5.09 -2.73
CA ARG A 12 7.60 -4.01 -2.05
C ARG A 12 8.13 -2.94 -3.01
N SER A 13 8.73 -3.36 -4.13
CA SER A 13 9.28 -2.45 -5.14
C SER A 13 8.22 -1.55 -5.76
N SER A 14 7.01 -2.08 -5.95
CA SER A 14 5.88 -1.33 -6.49
C SER A 14 5.35 -0.32 -5.47
N ILE A 15 5.32 -0.69 -4.18
CA ILE A 15 4.97 0.23 -3.08
C ILE A 15 5.97 1.38 -3.03
N TYR A 16 7.28 1.11 -3.04
CA TYR A 16 8.30 2.17 -3.05
C TYR A 16 8.21 3.05 -4.30
N ARG A 17 7.92 2.47 -5.47
CA ARG A 17 7.71 3.25 -6.69
C ARG A 17 6.49 4.15 -6.60
N LEU A 18 5.38 3.66 -6.05
CA LEU A 18 4.17 4.47 -5.86
C LEU A 18 4.37 5.54 -4.79
N GLU A 19 5.11 5.25 -3.73
CA GLU A 19 5.52 6.22 -2.71
C GLU A 19 6.36 7.34 -3.37
N ALA A 20 7.33 6.99 -4.22
CA ALA A 20 8.13 7.95 -4.98
C ALA A 20 7.30 8.77 -5.99
N LEU A 21 6.23 8.18 -6.53
CA LEU A 21 5.30 8.86 -7.44
C LEU A 21 4.25 9.72 -6.72
N GLY A 22 4.22 9.71 -5.38
CA GLY A 22 3.15 10.37 -4.60
C GLY A 22 1.78 9.71 -4.75
N LEU A 23 1.75 8.51 -5.33
CA LEU A 23 0.56 7.70 -5.57
C LEU A 23 0.35 6.66 -4.45
N PHE A 24 1.10 6.73 -3.36
CA PHE A 24 0.92 5.88 -2.19
C PHE A 24 0.91 6.76 -0.93
N PRO A 25 0.12 6.42 0.10
CA PRO A 25 0.15 7.16 1.35
C PRO A 25 1.56 7.19 1.94
N ALA A 26 1.95 8.35 2.46
CA ALA A 26 3.26 8.54 3.05
C ALA A 26 3.43 7.63 4.27
N ARG A 27 4.56 6.93 4.34
CA ARG A 27 4.94 6.15 5.52
C ARG A 27 5.12 7.09 6.73
N ILE A 28 4.46 6.73 7.82
CA ILE A 28 4.51 7.45 9.08
C ILE A 28 5.53 6.72 9.97
N LYS A 29 6.46 7.48 10.57
CA LYS A 29 7.38 6.93 11.57
C LYS A 29 6.59 6.63 12.84
N LEU A 30 6.42 5.35 13.13
CA LEU A 30 5.79 4.86 14.36
C LEU A 30 6.83 4.72 15.49
N SER A 31 8.09 4.42 15.14
CA SER A 31 9.22 4.33 16.06
C SER A 31 10.55 4.47 15.31
N ALA A 32 11.66 4.49 16.05
CA ALA A 32 13.02 4.58 15.53
C ALA A 32 13.34 3.52 14.45
N SER A 33 12.77 2.31 14.60
CA SER A 33 12.95 1.20 13.65
C SER A 33 11.65 0.79 12.93
N ALA A 34 10.52 1.44 13.23
CA ALA A 34 9.23 1.08 12.67
C ALA A 34 8.63 2.26 11.89
N SER A 35 8.49 2.06 10.58
CA SER A 35 7.68 2.93 9.72
C SER A 35 6.49 2.12 9.22
N GLY A 36 5.31 2.69 9.32
CA GLY A 36 4.07 2.03 8.92
C GLY A 36 3.11 3.01 8.28
N TRP A 37 1.94 2.52 7.93
CA TRP A 37 0.89 3.34 7.38
C TRP A 37 -0.33 3.24 8.28
N ARG A 38 -1.10 4.32 8.35
CA ARG A 38 -2.42 4.26 8.96
C ARG A 38 -3.31 3.33 8.15
N SER A 39 -4.06 2.50 8.85
CA SER A 39 -5.03 1.58 8.26
C SER A 39 -6.05 2.33 7.41
N GLU A 40 -6.54 3.47 7.92
CA GLU A 40 -7.47 4.35 7.20
C GLU A 40 -6.87 4.91 5.92
N ASP A 41 -5.64 5.42 5.93
CA ASP A 41 -4.98 5.93 4.72
C ASP A 41 -4.81 4.83 3.65
N ILE A 42 -4.39 3.63 4.07
CA ILE A 42 -4.27 2.49 3.15
C ILE A 42 -5.64 2.07 2.62
N GLN A 43 -6.65 2.00 3.47
CA GLN A 43 -8.00 1.61 3.08
C GLN A 43 -8.64 2.65 2.15
N ALA A 44 -8.53 3.93 2.48
CA ALA A 44 -8.97 5.04 1.65
C ALA A 44 -8.23 5.03 0.31
N TRP A 45 -6.93 4.75 0.29
CA TRP A 45 -6.17 4.60 -0.95
C TRP A 45 -6.66 3.41 -1.81
N ILE A 46 -6.93 2.26 -1.19
CA ILE A 46 -7.50 1.09 -1.88
C ILE A 46 -8.88 1.44 -2.46
N MET A 47 -9.71 2.16 -1.70
CA MET A 47 -11.07 2.56 -2.12
C MET A 47 -11.05 3.66 -3.19
N ALA A 48 -10.10 4.58 -3.14
CA ALA A 48 -9.96 5.68 -4.09
C ALA A 48 -9.38 5.22 -5.43
N ARG A 49 -8.69 4.07 -5.47
CA ARG A 49 -8.28 3.46 -6.73
C ARG A 49 -9.49 2.84 -7.41
N PRO A 50 -9.88 3.27 -8.63
CA PRO A 50 -10.75 2.43 -9.45
C PRO A 50 -10.01 1.11 -9.67
N LEU A 51 -10.72 0.01 -9.53
CA LEU A 51 -10.21 -1.37 -9.53
C LEU A 51 -9.47 -1.73 -10.84
N ALA A 52 -8.29 -1.18 -11.10
CA ALA A 52 -7.41 -1.56 -12.21
C ALA A 52 -6.46 -2.72 -11.83
N GLY A 53 -6.84 -3.48 -10.79
CA GLY A 53 -6.06 -4.61 -10.26
C GLY A 53 -6.89 -5.73 -9.65
N ALA A 54 -8.22 -5.71 -9.79
CA ALA A 54 -9.10 -6.81 -9.39
C ALA A 54 -9.16 -7.94 -10.44
N GLU A 55 -8.13 -8.05 -11.28
CA GLU A 55 -7.97 -9.12 -12.26
C GLU A 55 -6.63 -9.83 -11.97
N LYS A 56 -6.67 -10.80 -11.05
CA LYS A 56 -6.30 -12.21 -11.30
C LYS A 56 -6.01 -12.97 -10.00
N GLY A 57 -6.93 -13.88 -9.70
CA GLY A 57 -6.62 -15.31 -9.57
C GLY A 57 -5.88 -15.78 -8.33
N LYS A 58 -6.63 -16.40 -7.43
CA LYS A 58 -6.31 -17.76 -6.98
C LYS A 58 -7.60 -18.57 -6.88
N LYS A 59 -7.79 -19.45 -7.87
CA LYS A 59 -8.43 -20.76 -7.66
C LYS A 59 -7.45 -21.65 -6.90
#